data_AF-A0A3R7Y560-F1
#
_entry.id   AF-A0A3R7Y560-F1
#
_cell.length_a   1.000
_cell.length_b   1.000
_cell.length_c   1.000
_cell.angle_alpha   90.00
_cell.angle_beta   90.00
_cell.angle_gamma   90.00
#
_symmetry.space_group_name_H-M   'P 1'
#
loop_
_entity.id
_entity.type
_entity.pdbx_description
1 polymer ?
#
loop_
_entity_poly.entity_id
_entity_poly.type
_entity_poly.pdbx_seq_one_letter_code
_entity_poly.pdbx_strand_id
1 'polypeptide(L)'
;MRREVNVSSFRQLDNSLHHHHNIEDHSWFPRLKQLHPENRSEVDIRERDHRKLIELESRVASGDYDALVKFVKRLMDQFNRERNV
;
A
#
# COMPACT_ATOMS: atom_id res chain seq x y z
N MET A 1 -22.56 7.86 -17.26
CA MET A 1 -21.10 8.12 -17.24
C MET A 1 -20.37 6.80 -17.05
N ARG A 2 -19.46 6.44 -17.96
CA ARG A 2 -18.60 5.27 -17.79
C ARG A 2 -17.57 5.61 -16.71
N ARG A 3 -17.37 4.71 -15.75
CA ARG A 3 -16.34 4.88 -14.71
C ARG A 3 -15.01 4.48 -15.34
N GLU A 4 -14.09 5.42 -15.45
CA GLU A 4 -12.79 5.23 -16.10
C GLU A 4 -11.66 5.53 -15.12
N VAL A 5 -10.57 4.79 -15.24
CA VAL A 5 -9.36 5.02 -14.45
C VAL A 5 -8.52 6.07 -15.15
N ASN A 6 -8.17 7.15 -14.43
CA ASN A 6 -7.10 8.03 -14.87
C ASN A 6 -5.75 7.36 -14.56
N VAL A 7 -5.23 6.58 -15.52
CA VAL A 7 -4.00 5.80 -15.37
C VAL A 7 -2.79 6.70 -15.10
N SER A 8 -2.74 7.92 -15.63
CA SER A 8 -1.63 8.85 -15.39
C SER A 8 -1.58 9.29 -13.93
N SER A 9 -2.73 9.70 -13.37
CA SER A 9 -2.81 10.08 -11.96
C SER A 9 -2.56 8.88 -11.05
N PHE A 10 -3.06 7.70 -11.41
CA PHE A 10 -2.77 6.48 -10.66
C PHE A 10 -1.27 6.19 -10.60
N ARG A 11 -0.54 6.25 -11.73
CA ARG A 11 0.92 6.02 -11.76
C ARG A 11 1.71 6.99 -10.89
N GLN A 12 1.28 8.25 -10.81
CA GLN A 12 1.93 9.24 -9.93
C GLN A 12 1.76 8.88 -8.46
N LEU A 13 0.54 8.52 -8.05
CA LEU A 13 0.25 8.05 -6.70
C LEU A 13 1.05 6.76 -6.40
N ASP A 14 1.00 5.80 -7.31
CA ASP A 14 1.65 4.50 -7.20
C ASP A 14 3.17 4.65 -6.97
N ASN A 15 3.85 5.46 -7.79
CA ASN A 15 5.28 5.74 -7.61
C ASN A 15 5.61 6.34 -6.24
N SER A 16 4.75 7.24 -5.73
CA SER A 16 4.95 7.83 -4.39
C SER A 16 4.78 6.80 -3.29
N LEU A 17 3.80 5.90 -3.42
CA LEU A 17 3.55 4.83 -2.46
C LEU A 17 4.67 3.79 -2.47
N HIS A 18 5.14 3.39 -3.66
CA HIS A 18 6.30 2.51 -3.81
C HIS A 18 7.53 3.05 -3.10
N HIS A 19 7.83 4.34 -3.26
CA HIS A 19 8.96 4.95 -2.57
C HIS A 19 8.80 4.92 -1.05
N HIS A 20 7.62 5.26 -0.56
CA HIS A 20 7.29 5.26 0.87
C HIS A 20 7.38 3.84 1.46
N HIS A 21 6.67 2.87 0.89
CA HIS A 21 6.69 1.47 1.36
C HIS A 21 8.10 0.87 1.26
N ASN A 22 8.92 1.25 0.28
CA ASN A 22 10.32 0.79 0.21
C ASN A 22 11.13 1.19 1.44
N ILE A 23 10.98 2.44 1.90
CA ILE A 23 11.66 2.94 3.10
C ILE A 23 11.18 2.15 4.32
N GLU A 24 9.88 1.92 4.41
CA GLU A 24 9.29 1.16 5.51
C GLU A 24 9.80 -0.27 5.54
N ASP A 25 9.61 -1.02 4.47
CA ASP A 25 9.93 -2.44 4.35
C ASP A 25 11.42 -2.74 4.53
N HIS A 26 12.30 -1.86 4.04
CA HIS A 26 13.74 -2.12 4.01
C HIS A 26 14.54 -1.40 5.10
N SER A 27 13.98 -0.37 5.74
CA SER A 27 14.71 0.41 6.75
C SER A 27 13.97 0.48 8.07
N TRP A 28 12.72 0.96 8.06
CA TRP A 28 12.00 1.23 9.30
C TRP A 28 11.51 -0.03 10.00
N PHE A 29 10.79 -0.89 9.29
CA PHE A 29 10.21 -2.13 9.80
C PHE A 29 11.25 -3.11 10.34
N PRO A 30 12.40 -3.36 9.68
CA PRO A 30 13.46 -4.19 10.26
C PRO A 30 13.97 -3.63 11.58
N ARG A 31 14.19 -2.31 11.66
CA ARG A 31 14.68 -1.66 12.88
C ARG A 31 13.64 -1.69 14.00
N LEU A 32 12.36 -1.48 13.67
CA LEU A 32 11.26 -1.58 14.63
C LEU A 32 11.14 -3.00 15.20
N LYS A 33 11.20 -4.03 14.34
CA LYS A 33 11.20 -5.44 14.76
C LYS A 33 12.38 -5.81 15.66
N GLN A 34 13.51 -5.12 15.51
CA GLN A 34 14.71 -5.34 16.33
C GLN A 34 14.60 -4.67 17.70
N LEU A 35 14.15 -3.42 17.74
CA LEU A 35 14.05 -2.63 18.97
C LEU A 35 12.80 -2.98 19.80
N HIS A 36 11.72 -3.39 19.12
CA HIS A 36 10.40 -3.65 19.68
C HIS A 36 9.84 -4.97 19.13
N PRO A 37 10.36 -6.14 19.59
CA PRO A 37 9.91 -7.44 19.09
C PRO A 37 8.41 -7.70 19.24
N GLU A 38 7.76 -7.06 20.22
CA GLU A 38 6.31 -7.07 20.44
C GLU A 38 5.53 -6.57 19.21
N ASN A 39 6.12 -5.70 18.40
CA ASN A 39 5.49 -5.15 17.19
C ASN A 39 5.62 -6.07 15.98
N ARG A 40 6.32 -7.21 16.06
CA ARG A 40 6.57 -8.09 14.90
C ARG A 40 5.28 -8.48 14.19
N SER A 41 4.27 -8.92 14.93
CA SER A 41 3.00 -9.35 14.32
C SER A 41 2.30 -8.22 13.58
N GLU A 42 2.42 -6.99 14.07
CA GLU A 42 1.77 -5.84 13.43
C GLU A 42 2.53 -5.42 12.17
N VAL A 43 3.86 -5.38 12.25
CA VAL A 43 4.72 -5.10 11.10
C VAL A 43 4.51 -6.15 9.99
N ASP A 44 4.39 -7.43 10.32
CA ASP A 44 4.12 -8.49 9.35
C ASP A 44 2.75 -8.31 8.65
N ILE A 45 1.77 -7.68 9.33
CA ILE A 45 0.48 -7.32 8.72
C ILE A 45 0.67 -6.16 7.75
N ARG A 46 1.43 -5.12 8.11
CA ARG A 46 1.70 -3.96 7.24
C ARG A 46 2.45 -4.36 5.97
N GLU A 47 3.52 -5.14 6.10
CA GLU A 47 4.25 -5.71 4.94
C GLU A 47 3.35 -6.55 4.03
N ARG A 48 2.38 -7.28 4.61
CA ARG A 48 1.39 -8.03 3.82
C ARG A 48 0.41 -7.11 3.11
N ASP A 49 0.02 -6.00 3.72
CA ASP A 49 -0.87 -5.02 3.10
C ASP A 49 -0.18 -4.32 1.91
N HIS A 50 1.11 -3.99 2.02
CA HIS A 50 1.92 -3.50 0.89
C HIS A 50 1.87 -4.47 -0.31
N ARG A 51 2.12 -5.76 -0.07
CA ARG A 51 2.06 -6.79 -1.13
C ARG A 51 0.69 -6.87 -1.81
N LYS A 52 -0.40 -6.73 -1.06
CA LYS A 52 -1.76 -6.75 -1.64
C LYS A 52 -2.06 -5.52 -2.50
N LEU A 53 -1.42 -4.38 -2.24
CA LEU A 53 -1.53 -3.21 -3.11
C LEU A 53 -0.82 -3.49 -4.43
N ILE A 54 0.40 -4.05 -4.38
CA ILE A 54 1.20 -4.42 -5.56
C ILE A 54 0.45 -5.37 -6.49
N GLU A 55 -0.26 -6.36 -5.94
CA GLU A 55 -1.09 -7.30 -6.72
C GLU A 55 -2.18 -6.62 -7.56
N LEU A 56 -2.64 -5.42 -7.17
CA LEU A 56 -3.70 -4.69 -7.87
C LEU A 56 -3.17 -3.72 -8.93
N GLU A 57 -1.91 -3.27 -8.82
CA GLU A 57 -1.34 -2.20 -9.65
C GLU A 57 -1.44 -2.48 -11.14
N SER A 58 -1.05 -3.69 -11.57
CA SER A 58 -1.08 -4.07 -12.99
C SER A 58 -2.50 -3.97 -13.60
N ARG A 59 -3.52 -4.33 -12.81
CA ARG A 59 -4.92 -4.27 -13.22
C ARG A 59 -5.40 -2.83 -13.31
N VAL A 60 -5.08 -2.01 -12.30
CA VAL A 60 -5.42 -0.58 -12.31
C VAL A 60 -4.73 0.12 -13.49
N ALA A 61 -3.46 -0.20 -13.74
CA ALA A 61 -2.68 0.34 -14.85
C ALA A 61 -3.25 -0.06 -16.23
N SER A 62 -3.98 -1.17 -16.33
CA SER A 62 -4.74 -1.58 -17.53
C SER A 62 -6.13 -0.92 -17.65
N GLY A 63 -6.52 -0.08 -16.69
CA GLY A 63 -7.80 0.61 -16.69
C GLY A 63 -8.94 -0.09 -15.93
N ASP A 64 -8.65 -1.13 -15.14
CA ASP A 64 -9.65 -1.82 -14.31
C ASP A 64 -10.11 -0.93 -13.15
N TYR A 65 -11.30 -0.34 -13.28
CA TYR A 65 -11.89 0.53 -12.27
C TYR A 65 -12.23 -0.22 -10.97
N ASP A 66 -12.64 -1.49 -11.04
CA ASP A 66 -12.95 -2.26 -9.83
C ASP A 66 -11.68 -2.60 -9.05
N ALA A 67 -10.56 -2.81 -9.75
CA ALA A 67 -9.25 -2.88 -9.12
C ALA A 67 -8.87 -1.56 -8.45
N LEU A 68 -9.16 -0.40 -9.08
CA LEU A 68 -8.87 0.91 -8.48
C LEU A 68 -9.64 1.11 -7.18
N VAL A 69 -10.94 0.78 -7.17
CA VAL A 69 -11.77 0.87 -5.95
C VAL A 69 -11.20 -0.02 -4.84
N LYS A 70 -10.78 -1.25 -5.17
CA LYS A 70 -10.15 -2.16 -4.20
C LYS A 70 -8.81 -1.62 -3.70
N PHE A 71 -7.99 -1.06 -4.58
CA PHE A 71 -6.70 -0.45 -4.24
C PHE A 71 -6.90 0.69 -3.24
N VAL A 72 -7.77 1.66 -3.57
CA VAL A 72 -8.05 2.81 -2.71
C VAL A 72 -8.61 2.38 -1.36
N LYS A 73 -9.53 1.40 -1.33
CA LYS A 73 -10.08 0.88 -0.07
C LYS A 73 -8.97 0.30 0.81
N ARG A 74 -8.09 -0.53 0.25
CA ARG A 74 -6.97 -1.13 1.00
C ARG A 74 -6.00 -0.08 1.51
N LEU A 75 -5.69 0.92 0.68
CA LEU A 75 -4.81 2.02 1.07
C LEU A 75 -5.38 2.83 2.23
N MET A 76 -6.68 3.15 2.18
CA MET A 76 -7.36 3.83 3.29
C MET A 76 -7.38 2.99 4.57
N ASP A 77 -7.63 1.69 4.47
CA ASP A 77 -7.60 0.77 5.60
C ASP A 77 -6.20 0.69 6.23
N GLN A 78 -5.14 0.70 5.42
CA GLN A 78 -3.75 0.74 5.86
C GLN A 78 -3.44 2.04 6.61
N PHE A 79 -3.69 3.21 6.00
CA PHE A 79 -3.42 4.50 6.65
C PHE A 79 -4.20 4.72 7.94
N ASN A 80 -5.45 4.23 8.00
CA ASN A 80 -6.23 4.28 9.23
C ASN A 80 -5.64 3.41 10.34
N ARG A 81 -4.96 2.31 10.01
CA ARG A 81 -4.23 1.51 10.99
C ARG A 81 -2.95 2.23 11.41
N GLU A 82 -2.14 2.68 10.47
CA GLU A 82 -0.84 3.32 10.75
C GLU A 82 -0.95 4.60 11.58
N ARG A 83 -2.00 5.40 11.35
CA ARG A 83 -2.23 6.66 12.08
C ARG A 83 -2.68 6.46 13.53
N ASN A 84 -3.19 5.28 13.87
CA ASN A 84 -3.72 4.96 15.20
C ASN A 84 -2.72 4.18 16.08
N VAL A 85 -1.43 4.20 15.71
CA VAL A 85 -0.31 3.59 16.45
C VAL A 85 0.67 4.69 16.86
#